data_AF-A0A7J4RJX9-F1
#
_entry.id   AF-A0A7J4RJX9-F1
#
_cell.length_a   1.000
_cell.length_b   1.000
_cell.length_c   1.000
_cell.angle_alpha   90.00
_cell.angle_beta   90.00
_cell.angle_gamma   90.00
#
_symmetry.space_group_name_H-M   'P 1'
#
loop_
_entity.id
_entity.type
_entity.pdbx_description
1 polymer ?
#
loop_
_entity_poly.entity_id
_entity_poly.type
_entity_poly.pdbx_seq_one_letter_code
_entity_poly.pdbx_strand_id
1 'polypeptide(L)'
;VIPRALAENAGLDPIDVVLDLSAAQASDQNNGSWIGLDATTGRKVRMDEIGIFDPLFVTSHSISGSTEAAISILRINDVLWAKQDPTTPDWKDEEDQED
;
A
#
# COMPACT_ATOMS: atom_id res chain seq x y z
N VAL A 1 -6.79 -6.83 0.68
CA VAL A 1 -5.41 -6.81 1.22
C VAL A 1 -5.32 -6.00 2.50
N ILE A 2 -5.83 -4.77 2.54
CA ILE A 2 -5.72 -3.89 3.73
C ILE A 2 -6.20 -4.52 5.05
N PRO A 3 -7.46 -4.99 5.20
CA PRO A 3 -7.90 -5.59 6.47
C PRO A 3 -7.14 -6.88 6.82
N ARG A 4 -6.72 -7.64 5.80
CA ARG A 4 -5.91 -8.85 5.97
C ARG A 4 -4.52 -8.53 6.53
N ALA A 5 -3.86 -7.51 5.98
CA ALA A 5 -2.53 -7.09 6.44
C ALA A 5 -2.58 -6.50 7.86
N LEU A 6 -3.64 -5.75 8.19
CA LEU A 6 -3.86 -5.27 9.55
C LEU A 6 -4.06 -6.43 10.54
N ALA A 7 -4.85 -7.43 10.17
CA ALA A 7 -5.06 -8.62 10.99
C ALA A 7 -3.77 -9.41 11.23
N GLU A 8 -2.99 -9.65 10.16
CA GLU A 8 -1.71 -10.36 10.23
C GLU A 8 -0.70 -9.64 11.15
N ASN A 9 -0.56 -8.33 10.99
CA ASN A 9 0.31 -7.52 11.83
C ASN A 9 -0.18 -7.40 13.30
N ALA A 10 -1.48 -7.56 13.52
CA ALA A 10 -2.09 -7.61 14.85
C ALA A 10 -2.03 -9.01 15.49
N GLY A 11 -1.51 -10.03 14.80
CA GLY A 11 -1.47 -11.41 15.28
C GLY A 11 -2.83 -12.11 15.29
N LEU A 12 -3.79 -11.63 14.50
CA LEU A 12 -5.11 -12.22 14.32
C LEU A 12 -5.13 -13.14 13.11
N ASP A 13 -6.08 -14.08 13.06
CA ASP A 13 -6.30 -14.89 11.86
C ASP A 13 -6.85 -14.00 10.72
N PRO A 14 -6.09 -13.80 9.62
CA PRO A 14 -6.51 -12.88 8.57
C PRO A 14 -7.70 -13.37 7.75
N ILE A 15 -7.97 -14.68 7.72
CA ILE A 15 -9.11 -15.27 7.02
C ILE A 15 -10.38 -14.99 7.82
N ASP A 16 -10.36 -15.33 9.11
CA ASP A 16 -11.51 -15.13 10.00
C ASP A 16 -11.89 -13.66 10.03
N VAL A 17 -10.93 -12.76 10.25
CA VAL A 17 -11.18 -11.31 10.32
C VAL A 17 -11.83 -10.78 9.04
N VAL A 18 -11.34 -11.17 7.86
CA VAL A 18 -11.88 -10.67 6.59
C VAL A 18 -13.29 -11.20 6.35
N LEU A 19 -13.56 -12.47 6.66
CA LEU A 19 -14.87 -13.09 6.51
C LEU A 19 -15.89 -12.40 7.43
N ASP A 20 -15.53 -12.28 8.70
CA ASP A 20 -16.34 -11.69 9.76
C ASP A 20 -16.64 -10.22 9.52
N LEU A 21 -15.63 -9.46 9.04
CA LEU A 21 -15.78 -8.05 8.70
C LEU A 21 -16.72 -7.89 7.51
N SER A 22 -16.55 -8.68 6.46
CA SER A 22 -17.39 -8.63 5.26
C SER A 22 -18.85 -8.98 5.59
N ALA A 23 -19.07 -9.99 6.42
CA ALA A 23 -20.41 -10.36 6.87
C ALA A 23 -21.08 -9.25 7.70
N ALA A 24 -20.33 -8.61 8.61
CA ALA A 24 -20.84 -7.51 9.42
C ALA A 24 -21.20 -6.28 8.57
N GLN A 25 -20.32 -5.91 7.64
CA GLN A 25 -20.55 -4.79 6.71
C GLN A 25 -21.75 -5.03 5.79
N ALA A 26 -21.95 -6.26 5.31
CA ALA A 26 -23.10 -6.60 4.47
C ALA A 26 -24.43 -6.66 5.24
N SER A 27 -24.39 -6.95 6.54
CA SER A 27 -25.59 -7.10 7.38
C SER A 27 -26.21 -5.76 7.80
N ASP A 28 -25.44 -4.67 7.82
CA ASP A 28 -25.92 -3.33 8.15
C ASP A 28 -25.89 -2.42 6.92
N GLN A 29 -27.04 -2.20 6.28
CA GLN A 29 -27.12 -1.35 5.08
C GLN A 29 -26.87 0.14 5.35
N ASN A 30 -27.13 0.61 6.57
CA ASN A 30 -27.04 2.04 6.89
C ASN A 30 -25.64 2.40 7.41
N ASN A 31 -25.00 1.49 8.15
CA ASN A 31 -23.72 1.75 8.80
C ASN A 31 -22.61 0.78 8.41
N GLY A 32 -22.85 -0.13 7.47
CA GLY A 32 -21.87 -1.14 7.06
C GLY A 32 -20.52 -0.53 6.68
N SER A 33 -20.52 0.60 5.96
CA SER A 33 -19.31 1.33 5.58
C SER A 33 -18.45 1.82 6.76
N TRP A 34 -19.05 1.96 7.94
CA TRP A 34 -18.37 2.39 9.17
C TRP A 34 -17.84 1.23 10.02
N ILE A 35 -18.21 -0.01 9.71
CA ILE A 35 -17.72 -1.17 10.44
C ILE A 35 -16.29 -1.47 9.95
N GLY A 36 -15.33 -1.38 10.85
CA GLY A 36 -13.92 -1.70 10.61
C GLY A 36 -13.34 -2.67 11.63
N LEU A 37 -12.09 -3.05 11.45
CA LEU A 37 -11.31 -3.84 12.41
C LEU A 37 -10.54 -2.90 13.35
N ASP A 38 -10.78 -3.02 14.66
CA ASP A 38 -9.85 -2.49 15.66
C ASP A 38 -8.73 -3.50 15.88
N ALA A 39 -7.54 -3.18 15.36
CA ALA A 39 -6.36 -4.03 15.45
C ALA A 39 -5.83 -4.20 16.89
N THR A 40 -6.20 -3.32 17.81
CA THR A 40 -5.75 -3.40 19.22
C THR A 40 -6.58 -4.42 19.99
N THR A 41 -7.90 -4.44 19.78
CA THR A 41 -8.81 -5.35 20.49
C THR A 41 -9.19 -6.59 19.67
N GLY A 42 -8.89 -6.61 18.38
CA GLY A 42 -9.26 -7.66 17.43
C GLY A 42 -10.76 -7.71 17.13
N ARG A 43 -11.53 -6.68 17.50
CA ARG A 43 -12.98 -6.65 17.35
C ARG A 43 -13.42 -5.76 16.19
N LYS A 44 -14.59 -6.07 15.66
CA LYS A 44 -15.30 -5.24 14.68
C LYS A 44 -16.00 -4.12 15.42
N VAL A 45 -15.74 -2.88 15.01
CA VAL A 45 -16.27 -1.68 15.70
C VAL A 45 -16.68 -0.62 14.69
N ARG A 46 -17.55 0.27 15.13
CA ARG A 46 -17.95 1.47 14.40
C ARG A 46 -16.83 2.51 14.46
N MET A 47 -16.13 2.69 13.35
CA MET A 47 -14.93 3.55 13.26
C MET A 47 -15.27 5.02 13.50
N ASP A 48 -16.46 5.46 13.08
CA ASP A 48 -16.98 6.80 13.35
C ASP A 48 -17.26 7.04 14.83
N GLU A 49 -17.78 6.04 15.54
CA GLU A 49 -18.10 6.14 16.98
C GLU A 49 -16.83 6.20 17.84
N ILE A 50 -15.74 5.56 17.41
CA ILE A 50 -14.45 5.58 18.11
C ILE A 50 -13.50 6.69 17.61
N GLY A 51 -13.94 7.50 16.64
CA GLY A 51 -13.19 8.66 16.16
C GLY A 51 -12.02 8.37 15.22
N ILE A 52 -11.99 7.20 14.58
CA ILE A 52 -10.95 6.82 13.62
C ILE A 52 -11.42 7.17 12.21
N PHE A 53 -10.75 8.14 11.58
CA PHE A 53 -11.07 8.61 10.24
C PHE A 53 -9.82 8.75 9.39
N ASP A 54 -9.95 8.42 8.10
CA ASP A 54 -8.92 8.71 7.10
C ASP A 54 -9.28 9.99 6.31
N PRO A 55 -8.30 10.87 6.03
CA PRO A 55 -8.55 12.01 5.17
C PRO A 55 -8.89 11.56 3.74
N LEU A 56 -10.00 12.08 3.19
CA LEU A 56 -10.50 11.71 1.86
C LEU A 56 -9.43 11.80 0.76
N PHE A 57 -8.62 12.86 0.79
CA PHE A 57 -7.60 13.07 -0.23
C PHE A 57 -6.52 12.00 -0.21
N VAL A 58 -6.16 11.45 0.96
CA VAL A 58 -5.15 10.39 1.08
C VAL A 58 -5.65 9.11 0.42
N THR A 59 -6.86 8.67 0.77
CA THR A 59 -7.45 7.44 0.21
C THR A 59 -7.70 7.57 -1.29
N SER A 60 -8.21 8.71 -1.74
CA SER A 60 -8.45 8.99 -3.17
C SER A 60 -7.16 8.94 -3.99
N HIS A 61 -6.12 9.66 -3.57
CA HIS A 61 -4.82 9.64 -4.27
C HIS A 61 -4.15 8.27 -4.20
N SER A 62 -4.29 7.54 -3.09
CA SER A 62 -3.72 6.19 -2.96
C SER A 62 -4.32 5.22 -3.98
N ILE A 63 -5.63 5.27 -4.20
CA ILE A 63 -6.31 4.41 -5.18
C ILE A 63 -5.90 4.82 -6.61
N SER A 64 -5.96 6.12 -6.94
CA SER A 64 -5.58 6.59 -8.28
C SER A 64 -4.12 6.31 -8.60
N GLY A 65 -3.19 6.67 -7.72
CA GLY A 65 -1.75 6.48 -7.93
C GLY A 65 -1.35 5.00 -8.02
N SER A 66 -1.94 4.13 -7.19
CA SER A 66 -1.70 2.68 -7.27
C SER A 66 -2.23 2.10 -8.58
N THR A 67 -3.38 2.59 -9.05
CA THR A 67 -3.98 2.17 -10.32
C THR A 67 -3.11 2.60 -11.51
N GLU A 68 -2.65 3.85 -11.54
CA GLU A 68 -1.75 4.35 -12.57
C GLU A 68 -0.41 3.60 -12.62
N ALA A 69 0.17 3.31 -11.45
CA ALA A 69 1.39 2.52 -11.35
C ALA A 69 1.19 1.10 -11.91
N ALA A 70 0.11 0.42 -11.51
CA ALA A 70 -0.21 -0.92 -12.01
C ALA A 70 -0.43 -0.92 -13.53
N ILE A 71 -1.19 0.04 -14.06
CA ILE A 71 -1.41 0.21 -15.50
C ILE A 71 -0.10 0.50 -16.23
N SER A 72 0.80 1.27 -15.64
CA SER A 72 2.09 1.61 -16.26
C SER A 72 2.98 0.37 -16.37
N ILE A 73 3.03 -0.47 -15.33
CA ILE A 73 3.76 -1.74 -15.36
C ILE A 73 3.13 -2.72 -16.36
N LEU A 74 1.81 -2.90 -16.33
CA LEU A 74 1.11 -3.83 -17.23
C LEU A 74 1.19 -3.43 -18.71
N ARG A 75 1.44 -2.15 -19.02
CA ARG A 75 1.64 -1.66 -20.40
C ARG A 75 3.01 -1.97 -20.98
N ILE A 76 3.98 -2.37 -20.15
CA ILE A 76 5.32 -2.72 -20.61
C ILE A 76 5.25 -4.10 -21.26
N ASN A 77 5.55 -4.16 -22.57
CA ASN A 77 5.61 -5.42 -23.30
C ASN A 77 7.02 -6.04 -23.26
N ASP A 78 8.06 -5.21 -23.33
CA ASP A 78 9.45 -5.65 -23.29
C ASP A 78 10.32 -4.66 -22.52
N VAL A 79 11.35 -5.16 -21.84
CA VAL A 79 12.30 -4.38 -21.05
C VAL A 79 13.70 -4.60 -21.63
N LEU A 80 14.25 -3.57 -22.27
CA LEU A 80 15.64 -3.57 -22.71
C LEU A 80 16.53 -3.03 -21.57
N TRP A 81 17.33 -3.91 -20.97
CA TRP A 81 18.32 -3.52 -19.97
C TRP A 81 19.63 -3.14 -20.65
N ALA A 82 20.07 -1.89 -20.52
CA ALA A 82 21.40 -1.50 -20.94
C ALA A 82 22.42 -2.04 -19.92
N LYS A 83 23.42 -2.79 -20.38
CA LYS A 83 24.60 -3.08 -19.56
C LYS A 83 25.40 -1.79 -19.44
N GLN A 84 25.36 -1.19 -18.26
CA GLN A 84 26.31 -0.16 -17.91
C GLN A 84 27.57 -0.90 -17.45
N ASP A 85 28.53 -1.06 -18.36
CA ASP A 85 29.84 -1.59 -17.97
C ASP A 85 30.42 -0.65 -16.90
N PRO A 86 31.14 -1.18 -15.89
CA PRO A 86 31.80 -0.34 -14.90
C PRO A 86 32.78 0.58 -15.63
N THR A 87 32.40 1.85 -15.81
CA THR A 87 33.33 2.86 -16.31
C THR A 87 34.16 3.31 -15.12
N THR A 88 35.43 2.94 -15.11
CA THR A 88 36.41 3.61 -14.25
C THR A 88 36.47 5.08 -14.69
N PRO A 89 36.26 6.05 -13.79
CA PRO A 89 36.58 7.44 -14.06
C PRO A 89 38.02 7.53 -14.57
N ASP A 90 38.27 8.26 -15.65
CA ASP A 90 39.62 8.46 -16.15
C ASP A 90 40.28 9.58 -15.33
N TRP A 91 40.99 9.20 -14.28
CA TRP A 91 41.72 10.11 -13.39
C TRP A 91 42.99 10.68 -14.05
N LYS A 92 43.33 10.28 -15.28
CA LYS A 92 44.54 10.75 -15.97
C LYS A 92 44.49 12.22 -16.40
N ASP A 93 43.31 12.80 -16.56
CA ASP A 93 43.18 14.20 -16.99
C ASP A 93 43.32 15.21 -15.80
N GLU A 94 43.43 14.73 -14.56
CA GLU A 94 43.65 15.57 -13.37
C GLU A 94 45.14 15.72 -12.99
N GLU A 95 46.02 14.82 -13.42
CA GLU A 95 47.47 14.91 -13.13
C GLU A 95 48.20 15.91 -14.06
N ASP A 96 47.66 16.23 -15.24
CA ASP A 96 48.28 17.15 -16.21
C ASP A 96 47.92 18.65 -15.98
N GLN A 97 47.19 18.97 -14.90
CA GLN A 97 46.81 20.36 -14.54
C GLN A 97 47.59 20.93 -13.35
N GLU A 98 48.50 20.16 -12.75
CA GLU A 98 49.42 20.63 -11.71
C GLU A 98 50.89 20.62 -12.22
N ASP A 99 51.23 21.49 -13.18
CA ASP A 99 52.60 21.95 -13.43
C ASP A 99 52.62 23.35 -14.10
#